data_AF-A0A843KFY2-F1
#
_entry.id   AF-A0A843KFY2-F1
#
_cell.length_a   1.000
_cell.length_b   1.000
_cell.length_c   1.000
_cell.angle_alpha   90.00
_cell.angle_beta   90.00
_cell.angle_gamma   90.00
#
_symmetry.space_group_name_H-M   'P 1'
#
loop_
_entity.id
_entity.type
_entity.pdbx_description
1 polymer ?
#
loop_
_entity_poly.entity_id
_entity_poly.type
_entity_poly.pdbx_seq_one_letter_code
_entity_poly.pdbx_strand_id
1 'polypeptide(L)'
;MPDLFPDVAGSLELEPTAALVMEWAKDLYRTGNASLFCSRLDLSASHRMKQECDLICPWYPEVMMNRKWFIRFLATSLVSDAEGECQVVLLAAGKSPLALELFEVHPDRIVSVIETDIAGLEEKQEIYRAVAPEFADRIRCVHTDIYQKKETEKAIFATGMYDPKRPSVVVFEGISYYLPPGVSARVLSIFCSGSLKNAVILDSLLPCRLVREDRRYISRGIWGVSTGTAISGTRSPTARKRWMGCSHPPGVSRLRITQWMRWRGSGPERTGFFPPAMTDGSGSRLHGCKEGRSLRGCTAP
;
A
#
# COMPACT_ATOMS: atom_id res chain seq x y z
N MET A 1 16.12 15.78 -28.43
CA MET A 1 14.71 15.36 -28.45
C MET A 1 13.99 16.14 -27.36
N PRO A 2 13.53 17.38 -27.63
CA PRO A 2 12.78 18.16 -26.67
C PRO A 2 11.27 17.83 -26.76
N ASP A 3 10.62 17.80 -25.59
CA ASP A 3 9.18 17.94 -25.34
C ASP A 3 8.20 17.11 -26.17
N LEU A 4 7.99 15.86 -25.72
CA LEU A 4 6.86 15.01 -26.13
C LEU A 4 5.80 14.83 -25.03
N PHE A 5 5.78 15.67 -24.01
CA PHE A 5 4.67 15.70 -23.06
C PHE A 5 3.80 16.91 -23.39
N PRO A 6 2.63 16.71 -24.02
CA PRO A 6 1.71 17.80 -24.23
C PRO A 6 1.37 18.41 -22.86
N ASP A 7 1.33 19.73 -22.82
CA ASP A 7 0.83 20.53 -21.71
C ASP A 7 -0.65 20.15 -21.49
N VAL A 8 -0.89 19.15 -20.63
CA VAL A 8 -2.21 18.59 -20.37
C VAL A 8 -2.52 18.71 -18.88
N ALA A 9 -3.21 19.82 -18.58
CA ALA A 9 -4.25 20.03 -17.58
C ALA A 9 -3.99 19.57 -16.13
N GLY A 10 -3.89 20.58 -15.25
CA GLY A 10 -4.25 20.55 -13.82
C GLY A 10 -3.45 19.60 -12.93
N SER A 11 -2.64 20.15 -12.03
CA SER A 11 -2.17 19.40 -10.86
C SER A 11 -3.35 19.19 -9.90
N LEU A 12 -3.60 17.96 -9.49
CA LEU A 12 -4.66 17.63 -8.54
C LEU A 12 -4.28 18.16 -7.16
N GLU A 13 -5.14 18.98 -6.55
CA GLU A 13 -4.96 19.44 -5.17
C GLU A 13 -5.22 18.30 -4.17
N LEU A 14 -4.44 18.28 -3.09
CA LEU A 14 -4.53 17.27 -2.03
C LEU A 14 -4.83 17.93 -0.69
N GLU A 15 -5.65 17.24 0.10
CA GLU A 15 -5.74 17.49 1.54
C GLU A 15 -4.33 17.47 2.17
N PRO A 16 -4.00 18.38 3.10
CA PRO A 16 -2.63 18.57 3.59
C PRO A 16 -1.94 17.29 4.08
N THR A 17 -2.67 16.39 4.76
CA THR A 17 -2.13 15.11 5.25
C THR A 17 -1.80 14.16 4.09
N ALA A 18 -2.65 14.10 3.06
CA ALA A 18 -2.39 13.27 1.89
C ALA A 18 -1.21 13.84 1.07
N ALA A 19 -1.15 15.16 0.91
CA ALA A 19 -0.02 15.85 0.30
C ALA A 19 1.29 15.53 1.04
N LEU A 20 1.28 15.60 2.38
CA LEU A 20 2.46 15.31 3.21
C LEU A 20 2.94 13.87 3.07
N VAL A 21 2.02 12.90 3.09
CA VAL A 21 2.38 11.48 2.90
C VAL A 21 2.99 11.26 1.52
N MET A 22 2.43 11.86 0.47
CA MET A 22 2.97 11.76 -0.88
C MET A 22 4.33 12.45 -1.03
N GLU A 23 4.50 13.62 -0.41
CA GLU A 23 5.77 14.36 -0.38
C GLU A 23 6.88 13.57 0.32
N TRP A 24 6.58 12.91 1.46
CA TRP A 24 7.53 12.04 2.14
C TRP A 24 7.85 10.76 1.35
N ALA A 25 6.91 10.26 0.56
CA ALA A 25 7.07 9.02 -0.20
C ALA A 25 7.60 9.23 -1.62
N LYS A 26 7.78 10.47 -2.09
CA LYS A 26 8.08 10.80 -3.49
C LYS A 26 9.29 10.07 -4.06
N ASP A 27 10.28 9.78 -3.23
CA ASP A 27 11.50 9.09 -3.64
C ASP A 27 11.28 7.61 -4.01
N LEU A 28 10.14 7.03 -3.62
CA LEU A 28 9.71 5.71 -4.08
C LEU A 28 9.15 5.74 -5.51
N TYR A 29 8.68 6.89 -5.97
CA TYR A 29 7.92 7.04 -7.21
C TYR A 29 8.75 7.75 -8.30
N ARG A 30 9.98 7.28 -8.50
CA ARG A 30 10.94 7.90 -9.44
C ARG A 30 10.89 7.35 -10.87
N THR A 31 10.19 6.23 -11.08
CA THR A 31 10.15 5.54 -12.37
C THR A 31 8.73 5.05 -12.68
N GLY A 32 8.47 4.77 -13.95
CA GLY A 32 7.23 4.14 -14.42
C GLY A 32 6.00 5.03 -14.31
N ASN A 33 4.84 4.39 -14.46
CA ASN A 33 3.52 4.99 -14.39
C ASN A 33 3.25 5.61 -13.00
N ALA A 34 3.82 5.07 -11.93
CA ALA A 34 3.73 5.67 -10.60
C ALA A 34 4.41 7.06 -10.54
N SER A 35 5.55 7.23 -11.23
CA SER A 35 6.21 8.54 -11.33
C SER A 35 5.37 9.55 -12.13
N LEU A 36 4.83 9.10 -13.27
CA LEU A 36 3.92 9.92 -14.08
C LEU A 36 2.69 10.33 -13.28
N PHE A 37 2.08 9.40 -12.53
CA PHE A 37 0.97 9.70 -11.61
C PHE A 37 1.37 10.77 -10.59
N CYS A 38 2.51 10.60 -9.91
CA CYS A 38 2.96 11.55 -8.89
C CYS A 38 3.27 12.95 -9.46
N SER A 39 3.73 13.05 -10.72
CA SER A 39 3.92 14.36 -11.37
C SER A 39 2.62 15.13 -11.62
N ARG A 40 1.46 14.48 -11.51
CA ARG A 40 0.14 15.13 -11.63
C ARG A 40 -0.43 15.61 -10.29
N LEU A 41 0.27 15.43 -9.19
CA LEU A 41 -0.20 15.84 -7.86
C LEU A 41 0.38 17.20 -7.48
N ASP A 42 -0.46 18.10 -6.95
CA ASP A 42 0.00 19.28 -6.25
C ASP A 42 0.28 18.93 -4.78
N LEU A 43 1.56 18.98 -4.40
CA LEU A 43 2.02 18.71 -3.05
C LEU A 43 2.27 19.98 -2.23
N SER A 44 1.98 21.16 -2.77
CA SER A 44 2.26 22.45 -2.14
C SER A 44 1.61 22.60 -0.75
N ALA A 45 0.42 22.03 -0.56
CA ALA A 45 -0.29 21.99 0.72
C ALA A 45 0.48 21.29 1.85
N SER A 46 1.49 20.47 1.51
CA SER A 46 2.32 19.76 2.51
C SER A 46 3.39 20.64 3.16
N HIS A 47 3.82 21.73 2.53
CA HIS A 47 5.08 22.40 2.88
C HIS A 47 5.16 22.83 4.34
N ARG A 48 4.13 23.51 4.84
CA ARG A 48 4.07 23.96 6.24
C ARG A 48 4.05 22.76 7.19
N MET A 49 3.19 21.79 6.93
CA MET A 49 3.04 20.61 7.79
C MET A 49 4.33 19.79 7.85
N LYS A 50 5.03 19.69 6.71
CA LYS A 50 6.33 19.04 6.60
C LYS A 50 7.37 19.75 7.46
N GLN A 51 7.48 21.08 7.37
CA GLN A 51 8.40 21.86 8.19
C GLN A 51 8.14 21.63 9.70
N GLU A 52 6.87 21.67 10.12
CA GLU A 52 6.50 21.42 11.51
C GLU A 52 6.85 19.99 11.96
N CYS A 53 6.65 18.99 11.11
CA CYS A 53 7.03 17.61 11.41
C CYS A 53 8.55 17.39 11.43
N ASP A 54 9.29 18.02 10.52
CA ASP A 54 10.75 17.89 10.43
C ASP A 54 11.43 18.47 11.68
N LEU A 55 10.85 19.51 12.30
CA LEU A 55 11.32 20.03 13.60
C LEU A 55 11.14 19.04 14.75
N ILE A 56 10.14 18.16 14.67
CA ILE A 56 9.87 17.14 15.69
C ILE A 56 10.75 15.91 15.47
N CYS A 57 10.88 15.48 14.21
CA CYS A 57 11.57 14.25 13.84
C CYS A 57 12.05 14.30 12.39
N PRO A 58 13.31 14.72 12.12
CA PRO A 58 13.84 14.88 10.77
C PRO A 58 13.88 13.60 9.93
N TRP A 59 13.95 12.42 10.57
CA TRP A 59 13.99 11.12 9.92
C TRP A 59 12.60 10.48 9.76
N TYR A 60 11.52 11.15 10.17
CA TYR A 60 10.17 10.63 9.98
C TYR A 60 9.78 10.33 8.51
N PRO A 61 10.27 11.07 7.49
CA PRO A 61 10.04 10.69 6.09
C PRO A 61 10.43 9.23 5.80
N GLU A 62 11.52 8.72 6.41
CA GLU A 62 11.95 7.33 6.25
C GLU A 62 10.91 6.34 6.79
N VAL A 63 10.20 6.69 7.86
CA VAL A 63 9.11 5.85 8.39
C VAL A 63 7.98 5.74 7.39
N MET A 64 7.61 6.84 6.73
CA MET A 64 6.56 6.83 5.70
C MET A 64 6.99 6.14 4.42
N MET A 65 8.23 6.34 3.96
CA MET A 65 8.78 5.56 2.85
C MET A 65 8.77 4.06 3.16
N ASN A 66 9.26 3.65 4.33
CA ASN A 66 9.27 2.24 4.74
C ASN A 66 7.86 1.66 4.77
N ARG A 67 6.87 2.41 5.26
CA ARG A 67 5.47 2.00 5.29
C ARG A 67 4.94 1.77 3.87
N LYS A 68 5.10 2.75 2.96
CA LYS A 68 4.65 2.63 1.56
C LYS A 68 5.33 1.47 0.83
N TRP A 69 6.66 1.38 0.97
CA TRP A 69 7.44 0.30 0.41
C TRP A 69 6.98 -1.07 0.93
N PHE A 70 6.73 -1.20 2.23
CA PHE A 70 6.34 -2.47 2.84
C PHE A 70 4.92 -2.90 2.42
N ILE A 71 3.98 -1.97 2.33
CA ILE A 71 2.64 -2.25 1.80
C ILE A 71 2.71 -2.73 0.36
N ARG A 72 3.47 -2.02 -0.50
CA ARG A 72 3.73 -2.47 -1.88
C ARG A 72 4.34 -3.87 -1.90
N PHE A 73 5.42 -4.09 -1.16
CA PHE A 73 6.11 -5.38 -1.09
C PHE A 73 5.17 -6.53 -0.70
N LEU A 74 4.36 -6.34 0.35
CA LEU A 74 3.38 -7.34 0.78
C LEU A 74 2.29 -7.56 -0.26
N ALA A 75 1.74 -6.50 -0.84
CA ALA A 75 0.69 -6.61 -1.85
C ALA A 75 1.20 -7.34 -3.10
N THR A 76 2.38 -6.99 -3.59
CA THR A 76 3.06 -7.69 -4.68
C THR A 76 3.26 -9.18 -4.36
N SER A 77 3.75 -9.50 -3.16
CA SER A 77 3.96 -10.89 -2.74
C SER A 77 2.65 -11.68 -2.72
N LEU A 78 1.58 -11.11 -2.17
CA LEU A 78 0.27 -11.76 -2.11
C LEU A 78 -0.37 -11.95 -3.49
N VAL A 79 -0.19 -11.01 -4.41
CA VAL A 79 -0.63 -11.14 -5.81
C VAL A 79 0.15 -12.27 -6.51
N SER A 80 1.46 -12.33 -6.29
CA SER A 80 2.30 -13.42 -6.81
C SER A 80 1.82 -14.78 -6.30
N ASP A 81 1.59 -14.89 -4.99
CA ASP A 81 1.25 -16.15 -4.30
C ASP A 81 -0.21 -16.58 -4.47
N ALA A 82 -1.07 -15.74 -5.05
CA ALA A 82 -2.48 -16.05 -5.24
C ALA A 82 -2.68 -17.31 -6.11
N GLU A 83 -3.71 -18.12 -5.81
CA GLU A 83 -4.07 -19.25 -6.67
C GLU A 83 -4.77 -18.75 -7.95
N GLY A 84 -3.98 -18.57 -9.02
CA GLY A 84 -4.46 -18.02 -10.29
C GLY A 84 -4.53 -16.49 -10.30
N GLU A 85 -5.37 -15.93 -11.16
CA GLU A 85 -5.60 -14.49 -11.20
C GLU A 85 -6.38 -14.03 -9.94
N CYS A 86 -6.07 -12.84 -9.44
CA CYS A 86 -6.72 -12.26 -8.28
C CYS A 86 -7.27 -10.86 -8.57
N GLN A 87 -8.10 -10.36 -7.66
CA GLN A 87 -8.58 -8.98 -7.65
C GLN A 87 -7.89 -8.24 -6.50
N VAL A 88 -7.71 -6.93 -6.64
CA VAL A 88 -7.16 -6.10 -5.56
C VAL A 88 -8.19 -5.06 -5.15
N VAL A 89 -8.37 -4.88 -3.84
CA VAL A 89 -9.26 -3.86 -3.30
C VAL A 89 -8.50 -2.96 -2.33
N LEU A 90 -8.38 -1.68 -2.67
CA LEU A 90 -7.69 -0.67 -1.87
C LEU A 90 -8.73 0.17 -1.14
N LEU A 91 -8.87 -0.06 0.17
CA LEU A 91 -9.80 0.67 1.01
C LEU A 91 -9.13 1.93 1.59
N ALA A 92 -9.82 3.07 1.53
CA ALA A 92 -9.25 4.40 1.81
C ALA A 92 -7.94 4.64 1.02
N ALA A 93 -8.01 4.45 -0.30
CA ALA A 93 -6.85 4.42 -1.18
C ALA A 93 -6.08 5.75 -1.26
N GLY A 94 -6.71 6.85 -0.86
CA GLY A 94 -6.19 8.21 -0.97
C GLY A 94 -5.63 8.49 -2.35
N LYS A 95 -4.43 9.08 -2.41
CA LYS A 95 -3.72 9.41 -3.64
C LYS A 95 -2.48 8.53 -3.87
N SER A 96 -2.50 7.32 -3.29
CA SER A 96 -1.44 6.32 -3.48
C SER A 96 -1.49 5.74 -4.90
N PRO A 97 -0.38 5.65 -5.66
CA PRO A 97 -0.34 5.05 -7.00
C PRO A 97 -0.22 3.50 -6.98
N LEU A 98 -0.56 2.86 -5.85
CA LEU A 98 -0.30 1.43 -5.62
C LEU A 98 -0.91 0.53 -6.71
N ALA A 99 -2.06 0.87 -7.28
CA ALA A 99 -2.64 0.10 -8.39
C ALA A 99 -1.68 0.00 -9.59
N LEU A 100 -1.04 1.11 -9.97
CA LEU A 100 -0.07 1.16 -11.06
C LEU A 100 1.17 0.35 -10.71
N GLU A 101 1.70 0.51 -9.49
CA GLU A 101 2.86 -0.24 -9.04
C GLU A 101 2.63 -1.76 -9.06
N LEU A 102 1.40 -2.21 -8.80
CA LEU A 102 1.04 -3.62 -8.86
C LEU A 102 0.86 -4.11 -10.31
N PHE A 103 0.22 -3.30 -11.18
CA PHE A 103 0.06 -3.65 -12.59
C PHE A 103 1.38 -3.69 -13.36
N GLU A 104 2.34 -2.82 -13.04
CA GLU A 104 3.67 -2.86 -13.66
C GLU A 104 4.42 -4.17 -13.36
N VAL A 105 4.21 -4.73 -12.16
CA VAL A 105 4.91 -5.94 -11.74
C VAL A 105 4.16 -7.21 -12.14
N HIS A 106 2.82 -7.19 -12.10
CA HIS A 106 1.99 -8.37 -12.32
C HIS A 106 0.76 -8.09 -13.22
N PRO A 107 0.97 -7.64 -14.48
CA PRO A 107 -0.14 -7.26 -15.36
C PRO A 107 -1.06 -8.43 -15.70
N ASP A 108 -0.56 -9.67 -15.71
CA ASP A 108 -1.33 -10.87 -16.07
C ASP A 108 -1.94 -11.59 -14.86
N ARG A 109 -1.67 -11.14 -13.64
CA ARG A 109 -2.18 -11.78 -12.41
C ARG A 109 -3.35 -11.03 -11.79
N ILE A 110 -3.50 -9.74 -12.12
CA ILE A 110 -4.48 -8.87 -11.48
C ILE A 110 -5.66 -8.65 -12.42
N VAL A 111 -6.80 -9.27 -12.18
CA VAL A 111 -8.00 -9.09 -13.03
C VAL A 111 -8.46 -7.63 -13.00
N SER A 112 -8.56 -7.08 -11.80
CA SER A 112 -9.11 -5.76 -11.51
C SER A 112 -8.50 -5.19 -10.23
N VAL A 113 -8.42 -3.86 -10.17
CA VAL A 113 -8.17 -3.10 -8.95
C VAL A 113 -9.36 -2.19 -8.69
N ILE A 114 -9.93 -2.27 -7.50
CA ILE A 114 -10.99 -1.36 -7.04
C ILE A 114 -10.43 -0.53 -5.91
N GLU A 115 -10.48 0.78 -6.05
CA GLU A 115 -10.06 1.73 -5.03
C GLU A 115 -11.27 2.43 -4.47
N THR A 116 -11.34 2.55 -3.15
CA THR A 116 -12.42 3.29 -2.48
C THR A 116 -11.85 4.40 -1.62
N ASP A 117 -12.45 5.58 -1.64
CA ASP A 117 -12.20 6.64 -0.66
C ASP A 117 -13.41 7.58 -0.60
N ILE A 118 -13.41 8.52 0.33
CA ILE A 118 -14.46 9.55 0.48
C ILE A 118 -14.21 10.78 -0.39
N ALA A 119 -13.00 10.93 -0.95
CA ALA A 119 -12.64 12.15 -1.68
C ALA A 119 -11.63 11.93 -2.81
N GLY A 120 -11.91 12.57 -3.94
CA GLY A 120 -11.01 12.76 -5.07
C GLY A 120 -10.71 11.47 -5.85
N LEU A 121 -11.71 10.62 -6.08
CA LEU A 121 -11.56 9.35 -6.81
C LEU A 121 -11.77 9.56 -8.31
N GLU A 122 -12.64 10.49 -8.67
CA GLU A 122 -12.94 10.89 -10.04
C GLU A 122 -11.67 11.42 -10.72
N GLU A 123 -11.00 12.38 -10.09
CA GLU A 123 -9.75 12.97 -10.57
C GLU A 123 -8.62 11.94 -10.57
N LYS A 124 -8.59 11.04 -9.57
CA LYS A 124 -7.63 9.94 -9.55
C LYS A 124 -7.81 8.98 -10.73
N GLN A 125 -9.06 8.68 -11.09
CA GLN A 125 -9.38 7.87 -12.27
C GLN A 125 -8.95 8.56 -13.56
N GLU A 126 -9.11 9.88 -13.66
CA GLU A 126 -8.64 10.67 -14.80
C GLU A 126 -7.13 10.63 -14.94
N ILE A 127 -6.38 10.75 -13.84
CA ILE A 127 -4.93 10.57 -13.84
C ILE A 127 -4.58 9.16 -14.35
N TYR A 128 -5.22 8.10 -13.86
CA TYR A 128 -4.97 6.74 -14.35
C TYR A 128 -5.21 6.58 -15.86
N ARG A 129 -6.30 7.15 -16.41
CA ARG A 129 -6.55 7.16 -17.85
C ARG A 129 -5.47 7.90 -18.64
N ALA A 130 -4.94 8.98 -18.08
CA ALA A 130 -3.94 9.81 -18.74
C ALA A 130 -2.54 9.17 -18.72
N VAL A 131 -2.13 8.55 -17.60
CA VAL A 131 -0.75 8.08 -17.41
C VAL A 131 -0.55 6.60 -17.73
N ALA A 132 -1.62 5.78 -17.70
CA ALA A 132 -1.56 4.35 -17.96
C ALA A 132 -2.87 3.85 -18.61
N PRO A 133 -3.20 4.32 -19.83
CA PRO A 133 -4.45 3.97 -20.51
C PRO A 133 -4.64 2.46 -20.68
N GLU A 134 -3.56 1.70 -20.81
CA GLU A 134 -3.57 0.23 -20.91
C GLU A 134 -4.09 -0.49 -19.65
N PHE A 135 -4.01 0.16 -18.49
CA PHE A 135 -4.51 -0.39 -17.22
C PHE A 135 -5.78 0.29 -16.74
N ALA A 136 -6.14 1.45 -17.30
CA ALA A 136 -7.20 2.31 -16.79
C ALA A 136 -8.58 1.62 -16.75
N ASP A 137 -8.89 0.74 -17.70
CA ASP A 137 -10.16 -0.01 -17.71
C ASP A 137 -10.23 -1.10 -16.64
N ARG A 138 -9.07 -1.52 -16.11
CA ARG A 138 -8.93 -2.52 -15.05
C ARG A 138 -8.77 -1.90 -13.67
N ILE A 139 -8.73 -0.56 -13.58
CA ILE A 139 -8.73 0.19 -12.32
C ILE A 139 -10.05 0.96 -12.19
N ARG A 140 -10.74 0.79 -11.07
CA ARG A 140 -11.94 1.56 -10.75
C ARG A 140 -11.80 2.31 -9.43
N CYS A 141 -11.80 3.62 -9.51
CA CYS A 141 -11.89 4.50 -8.35
C CYS A 141 -13.37 4.73 -8.02
N VAL A 142 -13.76 4.48 -6.77
CA VAL A 142 -15.14 4.47 -6.29
C VAL A 142 -15.27 5.37 -5.07
N HIS A 143 -16.10 6.42 -5.18
CA HIS A 143 -16.45 7.25 -4.03
C HIS A 143 -17.34 6.46 -3.07
N THR A 144 -16.87 6.21 -1.84
CA THR A 144 -17.67 5.64 -0.75
C THR A 144 -17.04 5.85 0.61
N ASP A 145 -17.88 5.97 1.64
CA ASP A 145 -17.46 6.03 3.03
C ASP A 145 -17.48 4.64 3.68
N ILE A 146 -16.31 4.14 4.06
CA ILE A 146 -16.11 2.85 4.72
C ILE A 146 -16.78 2.75 6.11
N TYR A 147 -17.24 3.85 6.70
CA TYR A 147 -18.14 3.80 7.86
C TYR A 147 -19.50 3.16 7.52
N GLN A 148 -19.91 3.28 6.26
CA GLN A 148 -21.21 2.87 5.73
C GLN A 148 -21.09 1.55 4.97
N LYS A 149 -20.98 0.43 5.71
CA LYS A 149 -20.74 -0.92 5.15
C LYS A 149 -21.62 -1.24 3.94
N LYS A 150 -22.93 -1.02 4.02
CA LYS A 150 -23.88 -1.45 2.98
C LYS A 150 -23.68 -0.65 1.69
N GLU A 151 -23.36 0.63 1.84
CA GLU A 151 -23.11 1.58 0.78
C GLU A 151 -21.77 1.27 0.11
N THR A 152 -20.72 1.00 0.89
CA THR A 152 -19.41 0.52 0.39
C THR A 152 -19.55 -0.78 -0.37
N GLU A 153 -20.28 -1.75 0.21
CA GLU A 153 -20.56 -3.03 -0.44
C GLU A 153 -21.26 -2.81 -1.78
N LYS A 154 -22.40 -2.10 -1.77
CA LYS A 154 -23.15 -1.77 -3.00
C LYS A 154 -22.27 -1.08 -4.04
N ALA A 155 -21.44 -0.13 -3.63
CA ALA A 155 -20.58 0.63 -4.54
C ALA A 155 -19.50 -0.26 -5.18
N ILE A 156 -18.85 -1.14 -4.40
CA ILE A 156 -17.88 -2.12 -4.91
C ILE A 156 -18.55 -3.07 -5.90
N PHE A 157 -19.71 -3.64 -5.57
CA PHE A 157 -20.43 -4.54 -6.46
C PHE A 157 -20.94 -3.85 -7.73
N ALA A 158 -21.36 -2.58 -7.64
CA ALA A 158 -21.85 -1.81 -8.79
C ALA A 158 -20.76 -1.55 -9.85
N THR A 159 -19.48 -1.71 -9.52
CA THR A 159 -18.39 -1.64 -10.52
C THR A 159 -18.47 -2.77 -11.55
N GLY A 160 -19.11 -3.91 -11.20
CA GLY A 160 -19.05 -5.13 -11.99
C GLY A 160 -17.68 -5.82 -12.02
N MET A 161 -16.67 -5.24 -11.35
CA MET A 161 -15.28 -5.70 -11.37
C MET A 161 -14.90 -6.56 -10.16
N TYR A 162 -15.82 -6.73 -9.20
CA TYR A 162 -15.63 -7.55 -8.01
C TYR A 162 -16.46 -8.85 -8.09
N ASP A 163 -15.77 -9.98 -8.09
CA ASP A 163 -16.34 -11.32 -7.99
C ASP A 163 -15.96 -11.95 -6.63
N PRO A 164 -16.92 -12.19 -5.72
CA PRO A 164 -16.67 -12.82 -4.42
C PRO A 164 -16.08 -14.24 -4.48
N LYS A 165 -16.16 -14.90 -5.65
CA LYS A 165 -15.61 -16.25 -5.86
C LYS A 165 -14.12 -16.23 -6.22
N ARG A 166 -13.59 -15.08 -6.65
CA ARG A 166 -12.18 -14.93 -7.01
C ARG A 166 -11.33 -14.54 -5.79
N PRO A 167 -10.08 -15.01 -5.69
CA PRO A 167 -9.14 -14.57 -4.67
C PRO A 167 -8.99 -13.04 -4.71
N SER A 168 -8.98 -12.42 -3.53
CA SER A 168 -8.84 -10.97 -3.39
C SER A 168 -7.72 -10.60 -2.42
N VAL A 169 -6.89 -9.64 -2.82
CA VAL A 169 -5.94 -8.96 -1.94
C VAL A 169 -6.56 -7.63 -1.52
N VAL A 170 -6.91 -7.52 -0.25
CA VAL A 170 -7.53 -6.32 0.33
C VAL A 170 -6.48 -5.54 1.10
N VAL A 171 -6.28 -4.28 0.75
CA VAL A 171 -5.32 -3.39 1.41
C VAL A 171 -6.08 -2.34 2.21
N PHE A 172 -5.76 -2.25 3.49
CA PHE A 172 -6.31 -1.27 4.41
C PHE A 172 -5.17 -0.46 5.04
N GLU A 173 -4.62 0.44 4.23
CA GLU A 173 -3.47 1.27 4.56
C GLU A 173 -3.92 2.60 5.17
N GLY A 174 -3.34 3.01 6.30
CA GLY A 174 -3.44 4.40 6.76
C GLY A 174 -4.75 4.89 7.31
N ILE A 175 -5.71 4.00 7.47
CA ILE A 175 -7.05 4.38 7.91
C ILE A 175 -7.49 3.64 9.19
N SER A 176 -6.96 2.44 9.45
CA SER A 176 -7.48 1.55 10.50
C SER A 176 -7.47 2.18 11.90
N TYR A 177 -6.50 3.06 12.17
CA TYR A 177 -6.28 3.73 13.45
C TYR A 177 -7.09 5.02 13.61
N TYR A 178 -7.79 5.47 12.56
CA TYR A 178 -8.83 6.49 12.66
C TYR A 178 -10.23 5.89 12.89
N LEU A 179 -10.35 4.57 12.77
CA LEU A 179 -11.63 3.87 12.86
C LEU A 179 -11.79 3.16 14.20
N PRO A 180 -13.01 3.15 14.77
CA PRO A 180 -13.36 2.19 15.81
C PRO A 180 -13.17 0.75 15.30
N PRO A 181 -12.65 -0.19 16.10
CA PRO A 181 -12.41 -1.57 15.66
C PRO A 181 -13.65 -2.26 15.05
N GLY A 182 -14.83 -1.95 15.57
CA GLY A 182 -16.10 -2.47 15.03
C GLY A 182 -16.42 -1.97 13.62
N VAL A 183 -15.96 -0.77 13.23
CA VAL A 183 -16.09 -0.28 11.84
C VAL A 183 -15.17 -1.07 10.92
N SER A 184 -13.89 -1.22 11.28
CA SER A 184 -12.91 -1.99 10.52
C SER A 184 -13.36 -3.44 10.29
N ALA A 185 -13.83 -4.12 11.35
CA ALA A 185 -14.33 -5.49 11.23
C ALA A 185 -15.57 -5.58 10.32
N ARG A 186 -16.49 -4.60 10.39
CA ARG A 186 -17.68 -4.58 9.54
C ARG A 186 -17.35 -4.36 8.07
N VAL A 187 -16.48 -3.41 7.72
CA VAL A 187 -16.14 -3.17 6.31
C VAL A 187 -15.32 -4.34 5.75
N LEU A 188 -14.36 -4.88 6.50
CA LEU A 188 -13.57 -6.04 6.07
C LEU A 188 -14.43 -7.30 5.89
N SER A 189 -15.57 -7.40 6.58
CA SER A 189 -16.50 -8.54 6.42
C SER A 189 -17.11 -8.66 5.02
N ILE A 190 -17.08 -7.60 4.20
CA ILE A 190 -17.48 -7.64 2.78
C ILE A 190 -16.64 -8.68 2.00
N PHE A 191 -15.39 -8.88 2.42
CA PHE A 191 -14.43 -9.76 1.76
C PHE A 191 -14.28 -11.12 2.45
N CYS A 192 -15.16 -11.46 3.39
CA CYS A 192 -15.18 -12.80 3.96
C CYS A 192 -15.68 -13.80 2.92
N SER A 193 -14.92 -14.86 2.68
CA SER A 193 -15.29 -15.93 1.76
C SER A 193 -15.10 -17.30 2.41
N GLY A 194 -15.96 -18.27 2.05
CA GLY A 194 -15.85 -19.64 2.54
C GLY A 194 -14.61 -20.38 2.03
N SER A 195 -14.01 -19.90 0.93
CA SER A 195 -12.81 -20.49 0.31
C SER A 195 -11.51 -20.13 1.03
N LEU A 196 -11.53 -19.13 1.93
CA LEU A 196 -10.35 -18.64 2.67
C LEU A 196 -9.17 -18.19 1.78
N LYS A 197 -9.43 -17.86 0.51
CA LYS A 197 -8.40 -17.43 -0.46
C LYS A 197 -8.12 -15.93 -0.43
N ASN A 198 -8.91 -15.16 0.30
CA ASN A 198 -8.73 -13.72 0.41
C ASN A 198 -7.65 -13.40 1.44
N ALA A 199 -6.78 -12.46 1.08
CA ALA A 199 -5.73 -11.95 1.96
C ALA A 199 -6.00 -10.49 2.30
N VAL A 200 -5.70 -10.11 3.55
CA VAL A 200 -5.89 -8.74 4.03
C VAL A 200 -4.57 -8.19 4.57
N ILE A 201 -4.16 -7.04 4.03
CA ILE A 201 -3.07 -6.23 4.58
C ILE A 201 -3.71 -5.14 5.43
N LEU A 202 -3.43 -5.17 6.73
CA LEU A 202 -3.92 -4.20 7.70
C LEU A 202 -2.73 -3.39 8.25
N ASP A 203 -2.68 -2.11 7.89
CA ASP A 203 -1.76 -1.16 8.51
C ASP A 203 -2.35 -0.66 9.82
N SER A 204 -1.60 -0.73 10.92
CA SER A 204 -2.09 -0.37 12.26
C SER A 204 -1.00 0.36 13.05
N LEU A 205 -1.41 1.39 13.80
CA LEU A 205 -0.51 2.11 14.68
C LEU A 205 -0.27 1.34 15.98
N LEU A 206 0.99 1.25 16.38
CA LEU A 206 1.36 0.75 17.69
C LEU A 206 0.79 1.70 18.77
N PRO A 207 -0.04 1.22 19.72
CA PRO A 207 -0.55 2.06 20.80
C PRO A 207 0.59 2.80 21.52
N CYS A 208 0.44 4.11 21.74
CA CYS A 208 1.50 4.96 22.32
C CYS A 208 2.03 4.44 23.67
N ARG A 209 1.20 3.72 24.44
CA ARG A 209 1.62 3.05 25.68
C ARG A 209 2.70 1.98 25.48
N LEU A 210 2.73 1.35 24.30
CA LEU A 210 3.71 0.33 23.90
C LEU A 210 4.96 0.96 23.25
N VAL A 211 4.93 2.26 22.94
CA VAL A 211 6.11 3.01 22.51
C VAL A 211 6.93 3.35 23.76
N ARG A 212 8.25 3.19 23.68
CA ARG A 212 9.19 3.60 24.74
C ARG A 212 8.92 5.04 25.15
N GLU A 213 8.91 5.31 26.45
CA GLU A 213 8.49 6.60 26.99
C GLU A 213 9.29 7.78 26.44
N ASP A 214 10.61 7.62 26.33
CA ASP A 214 11.56 8.57 25.75
C ASP A 214 11.31 8.89 24.25
N ARG A 215 10.48 8.11 23.55
CA ARG A 215 10.15 8.30 22.13
C ARG A 215 8.70 8.69 21.87
N ARG A 216 7.85 8.70 22.91
CA ARG A 216 6.41 9.02 22.75
C ARG A 216 6.17 10.43 22.22
N TYR A 217 7.10 11.37 22.44
CA TYR A 217 6.98 12.73 21.94
C TYR A 217 6.92 12.79 20.40
N ILE A 218 7.56 11.84 19.70
CA ILE A 218 7.54 11.77 18.23
C ILE A 218 6.12 11.49 17.75
N SER A 219 5.54 10.36 18.19
CA SER A 219 4.18 9.98 17.77
C SER A 219 3.15 11.03 18.17
N ARG A 220 3.27 11.62 19.37
CA ARG A 220 2.37 12.68 19.82
C ARG A 220 2.53 13.95 18.99
N GLY A 221 3.76 14.32 18.67
CA GLY A 221 4.05 15.54 17.95
C GLY A 221 3.60 15.48 16.50
N ILE A 222 3.98 14.42 15.78
CA ILE A 222 3.57 14.22 14.39
C ILE A 222 2.03 14.13 14.30
N TRP A 223 1.39 13.37 15.19
CA TRP A 223 -0.06 13.29 15.22
C TRP A 223 -0.73 14.62 15.58
N GLY A 224 -0.12 15.39 16.49
CA GLY A 224 -0.59 16.71 16.90
C GLY A 224 -0.66 17.67 15.71
N VAL A 225 0.42 17.69 14.91
CA VAL A 225 0.49 18.47 13.67
C VAL A 225 -0.59 18.02 12.67
N SER A 226 -0.73 16.73 12.40
CA SER A 226 -1.71 16.21 11.43
C SER A 226 -3.17 16.41 11.85
N THR A 227 -3.45 16.56 13.15
CA THR A 227 -4.82 16.76 13.67
C THR A 227 -5.11 18.20 14.08
N GLY A 228 -4.15 19.12 13.91
CA GLY A 228 -4.27 20.51 14.35
C GLY A 228 -4.31 20.67 15.88
N THR A 229 -3.94 19.64 16.65
CA THR A 229 -3.81 19.75 18.10
C THR A 229 -2.42 20.26 18.45
N ALA A 230 -2.33 21.58 18.67
CA ALA A 230 -1.09 22.24 19.08
C ALA A 230 -0.49 21.55 20.32
N ILE A 231 0.82 21.28 20.28
CA ILE A 231 1.58 20.84 21.45
C ILE A 231 1.77 22.08 22.34
N SER A 232 0.79 22.41 23.18
CA SER A 232 1.04 23.35 24.26
C SER A 232 1.97 22.67 25.26
N GLY A 233 3.26 22.98 25.15
CA GLY A 233 4.25 22.64 26.15
C GLY A 233 4.02 23.46 27.41
N THR A 234 3.08 23.06 28.27
CA THR A 234 3.09 23.34 29.71
C THR A 234 2.14 22.37 30.44
N ARG A 235 2.58 21.90 31.61
CA ARG A 235 1.93 20.89 32.46
C ARG A 235 0.46 21.22 32.78
N SER A 236 -0.43 20.24 32.62
CA SER A 236 -1.58 19.99 33.51
C SER A 236 -2.12 18.56 33.36
N PRO A 237 -2.26 17.76 34.43
CA PRO A 237 -2.75 16.39 34.37
C PRO A 237 -4.28 16.32 34.57
N THR A 238 -5.09 16.93 33.69
CA THR A 238 -6.55 16.81 33.78
C THR A 238 -7.23 16.78 32.40
N ALA A 239 -6.98 15.72 31.64
CA ALA A 239 -7.89 15.30 30.58
C ALA A 239 -7.89 13.76 30.46
N ARG A 240 -8.50 13.09 31.45
CA ARG A 240 -8.88 11.68 31.33
C ARG A 240 -10.00 11.56 30.29
N LYS A 241 -9.67 11.45 29.01
CA LYS A 241 -10.53 10.71 28.08
C LYS A 241 -10.25 9.22 28.30
N ARG A 242 -11.20 8.58 28.99
CA ARG A 242 -11.29 7.14 29.23
C ARG A 242 -11.04 6.36 27.94
N TRP A 243 -9.86 5.77 27.81
CA TRP A 243 -9.69 4.52 27.06
C TRP A 243 -10.19 3.39 27.95
N MET A 244 -11.50 3.11 27.92
CA MET A 244 -12.05 1.82 28.35
C MET A 244 -11.96 0.91 27.12
N GLY A 245 -11.27 -0.22 27.15
CA GLY A 245 -11.54 -1.34 28.05
C GLY A 245 -12.04 -2.46 27.14
N CYS A 246 -11.20 -3.49 26.98
CA CYS A 246 -11.44 -4.61 26.09
C CYS A 246 -12.64 -5.46 26.53
N SER A 247 -13.43 -5.91 25.58
CA SER A 247 -14.17 -7.18 25.64
C SER A 247 -14.38 -7.69 24.21
N HIS A 248 -13.84 -8.87 23.92
CA HIS A 248 -14.05 -9.56 22.64
C HIS A 248 -15.44 -10.22 22.63
N PRO A 249 -16.23 -10.10 21.55
CA PRO A 249 -17.30 -11.06 21.30
C PRO A 249 -16.73 -12.34 20.66
N PRO A 250 -17.25 -13.53 21.00
CA PRO A 250 -16.86 -14.77 20.35
C PRO A 250 -17.57 -14.89 18.99
N GLY A 251 -16.88 -15.45 18.00
CA GLY A 251 -17.48 -15.88 16.73
C GLY A 251 -17.17 -14.99 15.53
N VAL A 252 -15.92 -15.03 15.05
CA VAL A 252 -15.58 -14.63 13.67
C VAL A 252 -14.68 -15.69 13.07
N SER A 253 -15.13 -16.26 11.95
CA SER A 253 -14.39 -17.21 11.13
C SER A 253 -13.02 -16.65 10.75
N ARG A 254 -11.98 -17.50 10.79
CA ARG A 254 -10.56 -17.11 10.73
C ARG A 254 -10.23 -16.24 9.51
N LEU A 255 -9.99 -14.95 9.75
CA LEU A 255 -9.25 -14.07 8.85
C LEU A 255 -7.75 -14.28 9.13
N ARG A 256 -6.94 -14.57 8.11
CA ARG A 256 -5.48 -14.67 8.28
C ARG A 256 -4.91 -13.24 8.30
N ILE A 257 -4.89 -12.63 9.48
CA ILE A 257 -4.24 -11.33 9.71
C ILE A 257 -2.74 -11.59 9.89
N THR A 258 -1.94 -11.06 8.99
CA THR A 258 -0.49 -11.20 9.07
C THR A 258 0.10 -9.87 9.53
N GLN A 259 0.44 -9.77 10.82
CA GLN A 259 1.09 -8.58 11.40
C GLN A 259 2.59 -8.82 11.51
N TRP A 260 3.40 -8.03 10.79
CA TRP A 260 4.86 -8.11 10.87
C TRP A 260 5.44 -6.75 11.25
N MET A 261 6.20 -6.70 12.34
CA MET A 261 7.14 -5.61 12.63
C MET A 261 8.52 -6.24 12.82
N ARG A 262 9.40 -6.11 11.82
CA ARG A 262 10.83 -6.40 12.00
C ARG A 262 11.59 -5.08 12.01
N TRP A 263 11.78 -4.53 13.22
CA TRP A 263 12.70 -3.42 13.44
C TRP A 263 14.13 -3.98 13.45
N ARG A 264 14.92 -3.71 12.41
CA ARG A 264 16.39 -3.82 12.52
C ARG A 264 16.89 -2.51 13.12
N GLY A 265 17.26 -2.55 14.39
CA GLY A 265 18.10 -1.53 14.98
C GLY A 265 19.48 -1.62 14.33
N SER A 266 19.94 -0.53 13.74
CA SER A 266 21.29 -0.37 13.22
C SER A 266 22.28 -0.22 14.38
N GLY A 267 23.12 -1.24 14.57
CA GLY A 267 24.46 -1.14 15.15
C GLY A 267 25.46 -1.63 14.09
N PRO A 268 26.71 -1.14 14.08
CA PRO A 268 27.56 -1.23 12.91
C PRO A 268 28.24 -2.59 12.86
N GLU A 269 27.76 -3.49 12.00
CA GLU A 269 28.57 -4.60 11.53
C GLU A 269 28.57 -4.68 10.01
N ARG A 270 29.80 -4.60 9.49
CA ARG A 270 30.16 -4.75 8.09
C ARG A 270 29.83 -6.16 7.65
N THR A 271 28.98 -6.30 6.64
CA THR A 271 29.12 -7.36 5.64
C THR A 271 28.65 -6.80 4.32
N GLY A 272 29.60 -6.52 3.43
CA GLY A 272 29.34 -6.14 2.05
C GLY A 272 28.68 -7.29 1.29
N PHE A 273 27.74 -6.94 0.42
CA PHE A 273 27.26 -7.82 -0.63
C PHE A 273 27.46 -7.06 -1.94
N PHE A 274 28.49 -7.44 -2.68
CA PHE A 274 28.71 -7.01 -4.05
C PHE A 274 27.76 -7.79 -4.99
N PRO A 275 27.26 -7.18 -6.07
CA PRO A 275 26.53 -7.90 -7.11
C PRO A 275 27.48 -8.77 -7.94
N PRO A 276 27.03 -9.89 -8.52
CA PRO A 276 27.88 -10.67 -9.41
C PRO A 276 28.11 -9.91 -10.71
N ALA A 277 29.39 -9.82 -11.07
CA ALA A 277 29.85 -9.31 -12.36
C ALA A 277 29.37 -10.21 -13.50
N MET A 278 28.91 -9.57 -14.58
CA MET A 278 28.84 -10.18 -15.90
C MET A 278 30.22 -10.72 -16.27
N THR A 279 30.28 -11.94 -16.78
CA THR A 279 31.47 -12.43 -17.49
C THR A 279 31.13 -12.53 -18.96
N ASP A 280 31.92 -11.79 -19.73
CA ASP A 280 31.95 -11.79 -21.19
C ASP A 280 32.39 -13.14 -21.73
N GLY A 281 31.83 -13.48 -22.90
CA GLY A 281 32.22 -14.64 -23.67
C GLY A 281 33.57 -14.47 -24.35
N SER A 282 34.25 -15.59 -24.54
CA SER A 282 35.17 -15.81 -25.67
C SER A 282 35.46 -17.30 -25.84
N GLY A 283 35.32 -17.78 -27.09
CA GLY A 283 36.00 -18.91 -27.74
C GLY A 283 35.89 -20.31 -27.10
N SER A 284 35.88 -21.44 -27.81
CA SER A 284 35.98 -21.74 -29.24
C SER A 284 35.68 -23.23 -29.41
N ARG A 285 35.26 -23.57 -30.63
CA ARG A 285 34.96 -24.88 -31.24
C ARG A 285 35.85 -26.05 -30.80
N LEU A 286 35.29 -27.27 -30.81
CA LEU A 286 35.67 -28.34 -31.76
C LEU A 286 34.74 -29.60 -31.69
N HIS A 287 34.42 -30.07 -32.89
CA HIS A 287 33.97 -31.38 -33.41
C HIS A 287 33.52 -32.56 -32.53
N GLY A 288 32.51 -33.29 -33.07
CA GLY A 288 32.49 -34.77 -33.11
C GLY A 288 31.15 -35.39 -32.67
N CYS A 289 30.19 -35.59 -33.58
CA CYS A 289 29.87 -36.88 -34.22
C CYS A 289 29.19 -37.96 -33.34
N LYS A 290 27.95 -38.28 -33.75
CA LYS A 290 27.32 -39.61 -33.92
C LYS A 290 26.63 -40.36 -32.76
N GLU A 291 25.42 -40.80 -33.13
CA GLU A 291 24.70 -42.05 -32.77
C GLU A 291 24.30 -42.20 -31.30
N GLY A 292 23.09 -42.60 -30.88
CA GLY A 292 22.04 -43.40 -31.49
C GLY A 292 21.51 -44.35 -30.41
N ARG A 293 20.21 -44.72 -30.48
CA ARG A 293 19.44 -45.68 -29.62
C ARG A 293 18.90 -45.07 -28.31
N SER A 294 17.57 -44.94 -28.12
CA SER A 294 16.53 -45.97 -27.97
C SER A 294 16.81 -46.94 -26.82
N LEU A 295 16.06 -46.83 -25.72
CA LEU A 295 15.20 -47.90 -25.19
C LEU A 295 14.38 -47.42 -23.96
N ARG A 296 13.09 -47.78 -24.00
CA ARG A 296 12.12 -48.11 -22.93
C ARG A 296 12.76 -48.25 -21.53
N GLY A 297 12.23 -47.65 -20.47
CA GLY A 297 10.92 -47.91 -19.88
C GLY A 297 11.04 -48.98 -18.80
N CYS A 298 10.76 -48.66 -17.53
CA CYS A 298 10.16 -49.56 -16.53
C CYS A 298 9.96 -48.86 -15.18
N THR A 299 8.86 -49.26 -14.56
CA THR A 299 8.18 -48.86 -13.33
C THR A 299 8.77 -49.44 -12.05
N ALA A 300 8.60 -48.69 -10.94
CA ALA A 300 8.31 -49.07 -9.54
C ALA A 300 9.25 -50.07 -8.81
N PRO A 301 9.33 -50.04 -7.47
CA PRO A 301 8.20 -50.20 -6.53
C PRO A 301 7.70 -48.92 -5.87
#